data_AF-A0A915MF43-F1
#
_entry.id   AF-A0A915MF43-F1
#
_cell.length_a   1.000
_cell.length_b   1.000
_cell.length_c   1.000
_cell.angle_alpha   90.00
_cell.angle_beta   90.00
_cell.angle_gamma   90.00
#
_symmetry.space_group_name_H-M   'P 1'
#
loop_
_entity.id
_entity.type
_entity.pdbx_description
1 polymer ?
#
loop_
_entity_poly.entity_id
_entity_poly.type
_entity_poly.pdbx_seq_one_letter_code
_entity_poly.pdbx_strand_id
1 'polypeptide(L)'
;MSEFYEIKHHLEEQMCLLSSLTGLMLITMPWLRYFPIFSQTFRKLDNNLTTCYEFIKRPINKRISERDKQTPEERGEPNDLVDYFLDQIETGKDEYFSLKTITPFCFDLFLAGQDTTSTTLNFLVLYLILDQRVQSKMHEELDRLEEEKGRNGFDNSVTQADRGKLPFLNAVINVVD
;
A
#
# COMPACT_ATOMS: atom_id res chain seq x y z
N MET A 1 4.63 -7.62 13.46
CA MET A 1 5.99 -7.30 12.96
C MET A 1 6.53 -8.46 12.12
N SER A 2 6.68 -9.68 12.66
CA SER A 2 7.20 -10.84 11.89
C SER A 2 6.41 -11.15 10.61
N GLU A 3 5.08 -11.21 10.70
CA GLU A 3 4.21 -11.52 9.56
C GLU A 3 4.33 -10.51 8.41
N PHE A 4 4.50 -9.21 8.72
CA PHE A 4 4.67 -8.19 7.69
C PHE A 4 5.99 -8.36 6.92
N TYR A 5 7.10 -8.68 7.62
CA TYR A 5 8.37 -8.94 6.96
C TYR A 5 8.33 -10.20 6.09
N GLU A 6 7.57 -11.21 6.51
CA GLU A 6 7.33 -12.42 5.71
C GLU A 6 6.57 -12.10 4.42
N ILE A 7 5.50 -11.32 4.50
CA ILE A 7 4.76 -10.87 3.31
C ILE A 7 5.64 -10.04 2.39
N LYS A 8 6.39 -9.08 2.94
CA LYS A 8 7.33 -8.28 2.16
C LYS A 8 8.37 -9.15 1.45
N HIS A 9 8.92 -10.15 2.14
CA HIS A 9 9.87 -11.09 1.54
C HIS A 9 9.25 -11.88 0.38
N HIS A 10 8.01 -12.36 0.52
CA HIS A 10 7.31 -13.04 -0.57
C HIS A 10 7.03 -12.12 -1.76
N LEU A 11 6.74 -10.83 -1.52
CA LEU A 11 6.55 -9.84 -2.59
C LEU A 11 7.85 -9.54 -3.34
N GLU A 12 8.95 -9.32 -2.61
CA GLU A 12 10.28 -9.12 -3.20
C GLU A 12 10.73 -10.35 -4.00
N GLU A 13 10.56 -11.56 -3.44
CA GLU A 13 10.86 -12.81 -4.16
C GLU A 13 9.95 -12.95 -5.39
N GLN A 14 8.66 -12.60 -5.29
CA GLN A 14 7.74 -12.60 -6.44
C GLN A 14 8.25 -11.70 -7.56
N MET A 15 8.64 -10.46 -7.27
CA MET A 15 9.16 -9.52 -8.27
C MET A 15 10.47 -10.00 -8.89
N CYS A 16 11.38 -10.56 -8.08
CA CYS A 16 12.63 -11.14 -8.55
C CYS A 16 12.38 -12.35 -9.48
N LEU A 17 11.44 -13.23 -9.11
CA LEU A 17 11.08 -14.37 -9.94
C LEU A 17 10.40 -13.93 -11.24
N LEU A 18 9.51 -12.95 -11.22
CA LEU A 18 8.84 -12.42 -12.42
C LEU A 18 9.82 -11.74 -13.38
N SER A 19 10.84 -11.05 -12.86
CA SER A 19 11.88 -10.40 -13.66
C SER A 19 12.98 -11.35 -14.14
N SER A 20 13.06 -12.57 -13.58
CA SER A 20 14.00 -13.60 -14.03
C SER A 20 13.64 -14.13 -15.43
N LEU A 21 14.63 -14.71 -16.12
CA LEU A 21 14.42 -15.31 -17.44
C LEU A 21 13.33 -16.40 -17.43
N THR A 22 13.29 -17.23 -16.38
CA THR A 22 12.29 -18.30 -16.26
C THR A 22 10.89 -17.75 -15.95
N GLY A 23 10.79 -16.67 -15.18
CA GLY A 23 9.53 -15.96 -14.92
C GLY A 23 8.97 -15.31 -16.19
N LEU A 24 9.80 -14.57 -16.93
CA LEU A 24 9.38 -13.95 -18.18
C LEU A 24 8.89 -14.97 -19.22
N MET A 25 9.57 -16.12 -19.30
CA MET A 25 9.14 -17.25 -20.13
C MET A 25 7.80 -17.82 -19.67
N LEU A 26 7.54 -17.93 -18.36
CA LEU A 26 6.26 -18.41 -17.83
C LEU A 26 5.10 -17.42 -18.10
N ILE A 27 5.36 -16.12 -18.07
CA ILE A 27 4.35 -15.08 -18.38
C ILE A 27 3.99 -15.13 -19.88
N THR A 28 4.99 -15.19 -20.75
CA THR A 28 4.80 -15.18 -22.21
C THR A 28 4.35 -16.53 -22.76
N MET A 29 4.75 -17.64 -22.14
CA MET A 29 4.41 -19.00 -22.52
C MET A 29 3.91 -19.81 -21.30
N PRO A 30 2.63 -19.64 -20.89
CA PRO A 30 2.08 -20.27 -19.67
C PRO A 30 2.14 -21.80 -19.67
N TRP A 31 2.15 -22.44 -20.84
CA TRP A 31 2.26 -23.90 -20.98
C TRP A 31 3.61 -24.45 -20.51
N LEU A 32 4.66 -23.63 -20.40
CA LEU A 32 5.96 -24.07 -19.89
C LEU A 32 5.91 -24.56 -18.45
N ARG A 33 4.87 -24.21 -17.68
CA ARG A 33 4.68 -24.65 -16.28
C ARG A 33 4.72 -26.17 -16.08
N TYR A 34 4.43 -26.96 -17.11
CA TYR A 34 4.44 -28.42 -17.05
C TYR A 34 5.84 -29.03 -17.17
N PHE A 35 6.85 -28.26 -17.58
CA PHE A 35 8.22 -28.73 -17.69
C PHE A 35 8.95 -28.67 -16.35
N PRO A 36 9.78 -29.67 -15.99
CA PRO A 36 10.43 -29.73 -14.69
C PRO A 36 11.21 -28.47 -14.30
N ILE A 37 11.91 -27.85 -15.26
CA ILE A 37 12.73 -26.63 -15.06
C ILE A 37 11.85 -25.44 -14.63
N PHE A 38 10.72 -25.22 -15.31
CA PHE A 38 9.84 -24.10 -15.05
C PHE A 38 8.82 -24.38 -13.94
N SER A 39 8.53 -25.66 -13.67
CA SER A 39 7.56 -26.06 -12.65
C SER A 39 7.96 -25.61 -11.25
N GLN A 40 9.26 -25.54 -10.94
CA GLN A 40 9.75 -25.06 -9.66
C GLN A 40 9.53 -23.55 -9.51
N THR A 41 9.91 -22.77 -10.53
CA THR A 41 9.66 -21.32 -10.56
C THR A 41 8.16 -21.01 -10.49
N PHE A 42 7.34 -21.73 -11.24
CA PHE A 42 5.89 -21.57 -11.21
C PHE A 42 5.31 -21.86 -9.81
N ARG A 43 5.69 -22.97 -9.17
CA ARG A 43 5.23 -23.30 -7.82
C ARG A 43 5.61 -22.23 -6.80
N LYS A 44 6.81 -21.66 -6.90
CA LYS A 44 7.22 -20.54 -6.04
C LYS A 44 6.37 -19.29 -6.29
N LEU A 45 6.18 -18.91 -7.55
CA LEU A 45 5.34 -17.77 -7.94
C LEU A 45 3.90 -17.91 -7.43
N ASP A 46 3.33 -19.11 -7.57
CA ASP A 46 1.97 -19.44 -7.13
C ASP A 46 1.84 -19.41 -5.60
N ASN A 47 2.81 -20.01 -4.88
CA ASN A 47 2.83 -20.01 -3.42
C ASN A 47 2.98 -18.59 -2.86
N ASN A 48 3.94 -17.80 -3.38
CA ASN A 48 4.19 -16.44 -2.91
C ASN A 48 2.95 -15.56 -3.14
N LEU A 49 2.36 -15.63 -4.34
CA LEU A 49 1.13 -14.89 -4.65
C LEU A 49 -0.03 -15.31 -3.74
N THR A 50 -0.21 -16.62 -3.52
CA THR A 50 -1.27 -17.15 -2.65
C THR A 50 -1.09 -16.69 -1.20
N THR A 51 0.14 -16.73 -0.67
CA THR A 51 0.44 -16.26 0.69
C THR A 51 0.10 -14.78 0.86
N CYS A 52 0.54 -13.93 -0.07
CA CYS A 52 0.23 -12.50 -0.02
C CYS A 52 -1.27 -12.21 -0.21
N TYR A 53 -1.94 -12.94 -1.09
CA TYR A 53 -3.38 -12.81 -1.31
C TYR A 53 -4.18 -13.21 -0.06
N GLU A 54 -3.84 -14.32 0.59
CA GLU A 54 -4.51 -14.78 1.82
C GLU A 54 -4.26 -13.84 3.01
N PHE A 55 -3.10 -13.18 3.06
CA PHE A 55 -2.84 -12.12 4.05
C PHE A 55 -3.84 -10.97 3.96
N ILE A 56 -4.17 -10.50 2.75
CA ILE A 56 -5.16 -9.44 2.52
C ILE A 56 -6.59 -9.95 2.69
N LYS A 57 -6.88 -11.17 2.24
CA LYS A 57 -8.21 -11.77 2.30
C LYS A 57 -8.69 -12.03 3.73
N ARG A 58 -7.80 -12.42 4.63
CA ARG A 58 -8.12 -12.78 6.02
C ARG A 58 -8.83 -11.64 6.80
N PRO A 59 -8.31 -10.40 6.86
CA PRO A 59 -8.99 -9.30 7.55
C PRO A 59 -10.31 -8.91 6.85
N ILE A 60 -10.38 -9.00 5.51
CA ILE A 60 -11.62 -8.72 4.76
C ILE A 60 -12.72 -9.73 5.13
N ASN A 61 -12.41 -11.03 5.10
CA ASN A 61 -13.37 -12.07 5.49
C ASN A 61 -13.81 -11.94 6.94
N LYS A 62 -12.89 -11.56 7.84
CA LYS A 62 -13.22 -11.27 9.23
C LYS A 62 -14.21 -10.10 9.31
N ARG A 63 -13.96 -9.00 8.59
CA ARG A 63 -14.85 -7.83 8.55
C ARG A 63 -16.23 -8.16 7.98
N ILE A 64 -16.31 -8.94 6.90
CA ILE A 64 -17.58 -9.44 6.34
C ILE A 64 -18.35 -10.23 7.41
N SER A 65 -17.69 -11.16 8.09
CA SER A 65 -18.31 -11.99 9.13
C SER A 65 -18.78 -11.19 10.36
N GLU A 66 -18.12 -10.08 10.66
CA GLU A 66 -18.52 -9.14 11.72
C GLU A 66 -19.73 -8.32 11.29
N ARG A 67 -19.75 -7.84 10.05
CA ARG A 67 -20.87 -7.08 9.48
C ARG A 67 -22.14 -7.91 9.36
N ASP A 68 -22.05 -9.20 9.00
CA ASP A 68 -23.21 -10.10 8.93
C ASP A 68 -23.98 -10.21 10.26
N LYS A 69 -23.36 -9.84 11.38
CA LYS A 69 -23.97 -9.86 12.72
C LYS A 69 -24.56 -8.52 13.15
N GLN A 70 -24.33 -7.46 12.39
CA GLN A 70 -24.72 -6.09 12.70
C GLN A 70 -25.82 -5.61 11.75
N THR A 71 -26.78 -4.85 12.25
CA THR A 71 -27.76 -4.18 11.38
C THR A 71 -27.13 -2.96 10.71
N PRO A 72 -27.67 -2.46 9.57
CA PRO A 72 -27.17 -1.25 8.92
C PRO A 72 -27.09 -0.04 9.86
N GLU A 73 -28.03 0.10 10.80
CA GLU A 73 -28.05 1.19 11.78
C GLU A 73 -26.92 1.08 12.81
N GLU A 74 -26.45 -0.13 13.12
CA GLU A 74 -25.36 -0.38 14.08
C GLU A 74 -23.97 -0.09 13.46
N ARG A 75 -23.85 -0.15 12.13
CA ARG A 75 -22.57 -0.01 11.41
C ARG A 75 -22.12 1.44 11.28
N GLY A 76 -23.05 2.38 11.23
CA GLY A 76 -22.76 3.80 11.07
C GLY A 76 -22.09 4.15 9.73
N GLU A 77 -21.30 5.22 9.71
CA GLU A 77 -20.53 5.63 8.53
C GLU A 77 -19.30 4.73 8.32
N PRO A 78 -18.88 4.49 7.05
CA PRO A 78 -17.74 3.62 6.75
C PRO A 78 -16.44 4.20 7.32
N ASN A 79 -15.70 3.40 8.10
CA ASN A 79 -14.46 3.84 8.75
C ASN A 79 -13.23 3.70 7.86
N ASP A 80 -13.27 2.79 6.89
CA ASP A 80 -12.17 2.49 5.98
C ASP A 80 -12.66 2.09 4.59
N LEU A 81 -11.72 1.86 3.69
CA LEU A 81 -12.00 1.47 2.31
C LEU A 81 -12.79 0.16 2.21
N VAL A 82 -12.58 -0.79 3.12
CA VAL A 82 -13.28 -2.08 3.10
C VAL A 82 -14.74 -1.88 3.50
N ASP A 83 -15.01 -1.11 4.54
CA ASP A 83 -16.38 -0.75 4.93
C ASP A 83 -17.11 -0.02 3.81
N TYR A 84 -16.45 0.98 3.21
CA TYR A 84 -17.01 1.71 2.06
C TYR A 84 -17.33 0.79 0.89
N PHE A 85 -16.41 -0.12 0.55
CA PHE A 85 -16.61 -1.07 -0.55
C PHE A 85 -17.79 -2.01 -0.26
N LEU A 86 -17.92 -2.49 0.98
CA LEU A 86 -19.02 -3.35 1.39
C LEU A 86 -20.36 -2.60 1.39
N ASP A 87 -20.40 -1.32 1.75
CA ASP A 87 -21.60 -0.48 1.61
C ASP A 87 -22.02 -0.34 0.14
N GLN A 88 -21.07 -0.12 -0.77
CA GLN A 88 -21.39 -0.04 -2.19
C GLN A 88 -21.99 -1.35 -2.71
N ILE A 89 -21.48 -2.51 -2.28
CA ILE A 89 -22.05 -3.83 -2.61
C ILE A 89 -23.52 -3.91 -2.18
N GLU A 90 -23.84 -3.44 -0.97
CA GLU A 90 -25.21 -3.48 -0.42
C GLU A 90 -26.16 -2.51 -1.13
N THR A 91 -25.66 -1.35 -1.57
CA THR A 91 -26.49 -0.43 -2.36
C THR A 91 -26.87 -0.99 -3.72
N GLY A 92 -26.08 -1.92 -4.27
CA GLY A 92 -26.33 -2.57 -5.56
C GLY A 92 -26.34 -1.61 -6.76
N LYS A 93 -25.77 -0.40 -6.61
CA LYS A 93 -25.81 0.65 -7.64
C LYS A 93 -24.77 0.48 -8.73
N ASP A 94 -23.68 -0.23 -8.44
CA ASP A 94 -22.51 -0.35 -9.30
C ASP A 94 -22.02 -1.80 -9.34
N GLU A 95 -21.90 -2.34 -10.56
CA GLU A 95 -21.51 -3.73 -10.83
C GLU A 95 -20.03 -4.04 -10.53
N TYR A 96 -19.17 -3.01 -10.42
CA TYR A 96 -17.77 -3.18 -10.08
C TYR A 96 -17.57 -3.59 -8.61
N PHE A 97 -18.53 -3.27 -7.75
CA PHE A 97 -18.50 -3.61 -6.33
C PHE A 97 -19.14 -4.99 -6.11
N SER A 98 -18.32 -5.99 -5.83
CA SER A 98 -18.77 -7.33 -5.49
C SER A 98 -17.87 -7.99 -4.46
N LEU A 99 -18.40 -8.99 -3.74
CA LEU A 99 -17.60 -9.83 -2.83
C LEU A 99 -16.45 -10.57 -3.54
N LYS A 100 -16.52 -10.72 -4.87
CA LYS A 100 -15.46 -11.35 -5.67
C LYS A 100 -14.34 -10.36 -6.03
N THR A 101 -14.64 -9.06 -6.09
CA THR A 101 -13.71 -8.02 -6.54
C THR A 101 -13.01 -7.29 -5.40
N ILE A 102 -13.60 -7.28 -4.20
CA ILE A 102 -13.03 -6.58 -3.03
C ILE A 102 -11.61 -7.06 -2.66
N THR A 103 -11.36 -8.37 -2.62
CA THR A 103 -10.03 -8.90 -2.27
C THR A 103 -8.99 -8.61 -3.36
N PRO A 104 -9.23 -8.90 -4.66
CA PRO A 104 -8.31 -8.49 -5.73
C PRO A 104 -8.03 -6.99 -5.74
N PHE A 105 -9.05 -6.15 -5.50
CA PHE A 105 -8.90 -4.71 -5.47
C PHE A 105 -8.00 -4.23 -4.31
N CYS A 106 -8.27 -4.69 -3.08
CA CYS A 106 -7.44 -4.36 -1.93
C CYS A 106 -6.01 -4.90 -2.07
N PHE A 107 -5.86 -6.07 -2.70
CA PHE A 107 -4.55 -6.66 -2.97
C PHE A 107 -3.75 -5.80 -3.96
N ASP A 108 -4.36 -5.38 -5.06
CA ASP A 108 -3.73 -4.49 -6.04
C ASP A 108 -3.30 -3.16 -5.42
N LEU A 109 -4.19 -2.52 -4.64
CA LEU A 109 -3.88 -1.29 -3.93
C LEU A 109 -2.72 -1.45 -2.95
N PHE A 110 -2.68 -2.57 -2.22
CA PHE A 110 -1.61 -2.87 -1.27
C PHE A 110 -0.27 -3.04 -1.97
N LEU A 111 -0.24 -3.83 -3.05
CA LEU A 111 0.96 -4.04 -3.87
C LEU A 111 1.48 -2.73 -4.45
N ALA A 112 0.60 -1.95 -5.09
CA ALA A 112 0.95 -0.69 -5.73
C ALA A 112 1.51 0.32 -4.74
N GLY A 113 0.92 0.42 -3.55
CA GLY A 113 1.29 1.41 -2.54
C GLY A 113 2.54 1.05 -1.73
N GLN A 114 2.76 -0.24 -1.43
CA GLN A 114 3.81 -0.65 -0.50
C GLN A 114 5.21 -0.43 -1.06
N ASP A 115 5.49 -0.87 -2.29
CA ASP A 115 6.84 -0.79 -2.86
C ASP A 115 7.19 0.60 -3.37
N THR A 116 6.26 1.29 -4.04
CA THR A 116 6.48 2.64 -4.56
C THR A 116 6.76 3.62 -3.43
N THR A 117 5.87 3.71 -2.43
CA THR A 117 6.02 4.63 -1.30
C THR A 117 7.27 4.33 -0.48
N SER A 118 7.59 3.05 -0.23
CA SER A 118 8.82 2.67 0.48
C SER A 118 10.07 3.11 -0.28
N THR A 119 10.05 2.98 -1.60
CA THR A 119 11.15 3.38 -2.48
C THR A 119 11.32 4.90 -2.50
N THR A 120 10.24 5.65 -2.67
CA THR A 120 10.25 7.12 -2.61
C THR A 120 10.78 7.62 -1.26
N LEU A 121 10.34 7.04 -0.14
CA LEU A 121 10.85 7.40 1.19
C LEU A 121 12.34 7.07 1.36
N ASN A 122 12.81 5.95 0.83
CA ASN A 122 14.23 5.60 0.85
C ASN A 122 15.08 6.61 0.07
N PHE A 123 14.65 7.00 -1.14
CA PHE A 123 15.33 8.03 -1.92
C PHE A 123 15.26 9.40 -1.25
N LEU A 124 14.15 9.73 -0.60
CA LEU A 124 13.98 11.00 0.12
C LEU A 124 15.01 11.09 1.25
N VAL A 125 15.10 10.06 2.09
CA VAL A 125 16.08 10.02 3.18
C VAL A 125 17.51 10.05 2.64
N LEU A 126 17.80 9.30 1.57
CA LEU A 126 19.12 9.32 0.93
C LEU A 126 19.49 10.71 0.41
N TYR A 127 18.57 11.41 -0.25
CA TYR A 127 18.77 12.75 -0.78
C TYR A 127 19.05 13.75 0.35
N LEU A 128 18.30 13.68 1.46
CA LEU A 128 18.50 14.52 2.63
C LEU A 128 19.87 14.27 3.30
N ILE A 129 20.32 13.01 3.38
CA ILE A 129 21.64 12.67 3.91
C ILE A 129 22.75 13.27 3.04
N LEU A 130 22.60 13.22 1.71
CA LEU A 130 23.61 13.69 0.76
C LEU A 130 23.70 15.22 0.63
N ASP A 131 22.58 15.95 0.73
CA ASP A 131 22.58 17.42 0.73
C ASP A 131 21.97 18.00 2.01
N GLN A 132 22.85 18.18 3.00
CA GLN A 132 22.50 18.78 4.29
C GLN A 132 21.90 20.19 4.17
N ARG A 133 22.18 20.94 3.09
CA ARG A 133 21.59 22.28 2.90
C ARG A 133 20.10 22.18 2.60
N VAL A 134 19.69 21.17 1.82
CA VAL A 134 18.28 20.89 1.55
C VAL A 134 17.60 20.46 2.85
N GLN A 135 18.23 19.56 3.61
CA GLN A 135 17.69 19.10 4.89
C GLN A 135 17.48 20.27 5.87
N SER A 136 18.48 21.13 6.07
CA SER A 136 18.35 22.30 6.96
C SER A 136 17.23 23.23 6.51
N LYS A 137 17.15 23.55 5.22
CA LYS A 137 16.10 24.44 4.68
C LYS A 137 14.69 23.85 4.83
N MET A 138 14.56 22.52 4.71
CA MET A 138 13.30 21.83 4.94
C MET A 138 12.88 21.89 6.41
N HIS A 139 13.81 21.67 7.34
CA HIS A 139 13.54 21.82 8.78
C HIS A 139 13.18 23.27 9.15
N GLU A 140 13.89 24.27 8.61
CA GLU A 140 13.55 25.68 8.83
C GLU A 140 12.14 26.04 8.33
N GLU A 141 11.65 25.40 7.27
CA GLU A 141 10.26 25.57 6.81
C GLU A 141 9.25 24.94 7.77
N LEU A 142 9.55 23.74 8.28
CA LEU A 142 8.70 23.06 9.27
C LEU A 142 8.66 23.80 10.61
N ASP A 143 9.81 24.24 11.11
CA ASP A 143 9.93 24.98 12.37
C ASP A 143 9.12 26.29 12.31
N ARG A 144 9.19 27.02 11.19
CA ARG A 144 8.37 28.23 10.98
C ARG A 144 6.88 27.94 10.98
N LEU A 145 6.46 26.83 10.39
CA LEU A 145 5.06 26.42 10.40
C LEU A 145 4.59 26.08 11.83
N GLU A 146 5.40 25.36 12.60
CA GLU A 146 5.11 25.04 14.00
C GLU A 146 5.01 26.30 14.87
N GLU A 147 5.88 27.28 14.65
CA GLU A 147 5.81 28.59 15.30
C GLU A 147 4.53 29.36 14.92
N GLU A 148 4.16 29.38 13.65
CA GLU A 148 2.94 30.06 13.15
C GLU A 148 1.67 29.46 13.75
N LYS A 149 1.61 28.13 13.88
CA LYS A 149 0.48 27.43 14.51
C LYS A 149 0.33 27.76 16.00
N GLY A 150 1.39 28.27 16.63
CA GLY A 150 1.42 28.68 18.03
C GLY A 150 1.52 27.50 19.00
N ARG A 151 2.06 27.75 20.20
CA ARG A 151 2.11 26.79 21.31
C ARG A 151 0.76 26.66 22.02
N ASN A 152 -0.35 26.54 21.28
CA ASN A 152 -1.70 26.59 21.85
C ASN A 152 -2.19 25.26 22.43
N GLY A 153 -1.27 24.36 22.81
CA GLY A 153 -1.55 23.21 23.68
C GLY A 153 -2.42 22.10 23.08
N PHE A 154 -2.87 22.24 21.84
CA PHE A 154 -3.57 21.20 21.09
C PHE A 154 -2.73 20.84 19.88
N ASP A 155 -2.19 19.62 19.89
CA ASP A 155 -1.44 18.96 18.82
C ASP A 155 -0.88 19.85 17.70
N ASN A 156 0.39 20.27 17.85
CA ASN A 156 1.12 21.04 16.85
C ASN A 156 1.60 20.19 15.66
N SER A 157 1.09 18.96 15.48
CA SER A 157 1.50 18.09 14.41
C SER A 157 1.27 18.71 13.02
N VAL A 158 2.18 18.38 12.10
CA VAL A 158 2.02 18.71 10.69
C VAL A 158 0.93 17.80 10.11
N THR A 159 -0.09 18.41 9.52
CA THR A 159 -1.24 17.72 8.94
C THR A 159 -1.30 17.96 7.43
N GLN A 160 -2.15 17.20 6.74
CA GLN A 160 -2.34 17.39 5.29
C GLN A 160 -2.89 18.78 4.94
N ALA A 161 -3.63 19.43 5.85
CA ALA A 161 -4.13 20.78 5.64
C ALA A 161 -3.00 21.83 5.52
N ASP A 162 -1.83 21.53 6.08
CA ASP A 162 -0.67 22.43 6.05
C ASP A 162 0.12 22.34 4.76
N ARG A 163 -0.21 21.39 3.87
CA ARG A 163 0.51 21.18 2.62
C ARG A 163 0.69 22.46 1.81
N GLY A 164 -0.31 23.35 1.80
CA GLY A 164 -0.24 24.64 1.10
C GLY A 164 0.76 25.64 1.69
N LYS A 165 1.19 25.45 2.94
CA LYS A 165 2.14 26.30 3.67
C LYS A 165 3.58 25.77 3.62
N LEU A 166 3.80 24.60 3.00
CA LEU A 166 5.10 23.92 2.93
C LEU A 166 5.63 23.82 1.48
N PRO A 167 5.82 24.94 0.77
CA PRO A 167 6.20 24.93 -0.65
C PRO A 167 7.56 24.27 -0.91
N PHE A 168 8.55 24.42 0.00
CA PHE A 168 9.86 23.80 -0.17
C PHE A 168 9.80 22.28 0.05
N LEU A 169 9.11 21.81 1.09
CA LEU A 169 8.87 20.38 1.30
C LEU A 169 8.19 19.74 0.08
N ASN A 170 7.15 20.36 -0.47
CA ASN A 170 6.49 19.84 -1.67
C ASN A 170 7.45 19.79 -2.87
N ALA A 171 8.31 20.80 -3.03
CA ALA A 171 9.30 20.79 -4.10
C ALA A 171 10.33 19.66 -3.92
N VAL A 172 10.77 19.37 -2.70
CA VAL A 172 11.69 18.25 -2.41
C VAL A 172 11.02 16.92 -2.72
N ILE A 173 9.78 16.71 -2.28
CA ILE A 173 9.02 15.48 -2.57
C ILE A 173 8.89 15.29 -4.09
N ASN A 174 8.53 16.32 -4.84
CA ASN A 174 8.38 16.26 -6.30
C ASN A 174 9.68 16.00 -7.07
N VAL A 175 10.86 16.18 -6.44
CA VAL A 175 12.15 15.86 -7.07
C VAL A 175 12.52 14.39 -6.85
N VAL A 176 11.96 13.77 -5.81
CA VAL A 176 12.25 12.40 -5.40
C VAL A 176 11.22 11.40 -5.95
N ASP A 177 9.99 11.87 -6.19
CA ASP A 177 8.93 11.17 -6.94
C ASP A 177 9.25 11.09 -8.44
#